data_AF-A0A935FBX2-F1
#
_entry.id   AF-A0A935FBX2-F1
#
_cell.length_a   1.000
_cell.length_b   1.000
_cell.length_c   1.000
_cell.angle_alpha   90.00
_cell.angle_beta   90.00
_cell.angle_gamma   90.00
#
_symmetry.space_group_name_H-M   'P 1'
#
loop_
_entity.id
_entity.type
_entity.pdbx_description
1 polymer ?
#
loop_
_entity_poly.entity_id
_entity_poly.type
_entity_poly.pdbx_seq_one_letter_code
_entity_poly.pdbx_strand_id
1 'polypeptide(L)'
;MAEVEALLPRPPINRKSFIPNENAEHQEPVMPPKLDPNSTVTANRVTVVSPSPSLNFEGVPDGPQTGSGFWNIPPDTYGAVGLDKVFVQVNNNYRILNKTTGAQLSVVSIETFWNSLGVDGDNVFDPRVVYDPYNNRWIVAAVSNGSNAASRVLLGISQTHDPQGNYNLYSFDPDPGTANWADYPMLGFNKNWIAIGINMFPIAAGSPPNRFYVIDYPALRNGTVTSTVFTGTQFCTHPAETYSATENTLYAPNHFSSAGASYQLNTITGTPAVPVFTVGGLNSRTTGGGWLQQSGNIGPQTCVNGAGPIFTCPGTLVGVDVGDAYKR
;
A
#
# COMPACT_ATOMS: atom_id res chain seq x y z
N MET A 1 -60.64 24.77 -49.07
CA MET A 1 -61.51 25.19 -47.96
C MET A 1 -60.94 24.60 -46.70
N ALA A 2 -60.30 25.43 -45.89
CA ALA A 2 -59.68 25.10 -44.63
C ALA A 2 -60.50 25.82 -43.55
N GLU A 3 -60.96 25.08 -42.54
CA GLU A 3 -61.47 25.66 -41.30
C GLU A 3 -60.35 25.67 -40.26
N VAL A 4 -60.28 26.81 -39.58
CA VAL A 4 -59.23 27.24 -38.68
C VAL A 4 -59.74 27.05 -37.26
N GLU A 5 -59.10 26.17 -36.50
CA GLU A 5 -59.32 26.06 -35.05
C GLU A 5 -58.45 27.11 -34.34
N ALA A 6 -59.09 28.04 -33.62
CA ALA A 6 -58.43 29.15 -32.96
C ALA A 6 -57.73 28.71 -31.67
N LEU A 7 -56.40 28.81 -31.63
CA LEU A 7 -55.59 28.64 -30.42
C LEU A 7 -55.60 29.93 -29.58
N LEU A 8 -55.90 29.79 -28.29
CA LEU A 8 -55.87 30.88 -27.31
C LEU A 8 -54.47 31.52 -27.17
N PRO A 9 -54.37 32.81 -26.80
CA PRO A 9 -53.10 33.53 -26.73
C PRO A 9 -52.14 32.95 -25.67
N ARG A 10 -50.88 32.73 -26.05
CA ARG A 10 -49.79 32.38 -25.15
C ARG A 10 -49.41 33.57 -24.25
N PRO A 11 -49.10 33.35 -22.96
CA PRO A 11 -48.58 34.41 -22.10
C PRO A 11 -47.21 34.93 -22.59
N PRO A 12 -46.86 36.20 -22.28
CA PRO A 12 -45.66 36.84 -22.79
C PRO A 12 -44.38 36.15 -22.30
N ILE A 13 -43.47 35.87 -23.25
CA ILE A 13 -42.12 35.37 -22.99
C ILE A 13 -41.28 36.52 -22.46
N ASN A 14 -41.00 36.53 -21.17
CA ASN A 14 -40.08 37.48 -20.56
C ASN A 14 -38.63 37.02 -20.83
N ARG A 15 -38.02 37.50 -21.92
CA ARG A 15 -36.59 37.27 -22.20
C ARG A 15 -35.75 38.08 -21.19
N LYS A 16 -35.41 37.46 -20.06
CA LYS A 16 -34.25 37.88 -19.30
C LYS A 16 -33.01 37.31 -19.98
N SER A 17 -32.23 38.20 -20.59
CA SER A 17 -30.85 37.93 -21.00
C SER A 17 -30.06 37.45 -19.77
N PHE A 18 -29.93 36.14 -19.61
CA PHE A 18 -28.91 35.60 -18.71
C PHE A 18 -27.59 35.68 -19.46
N ILE A 19 -26.90 36.81 -19.27
CA ILE A 19 -25.45 36.76 -19.19
C ILE A 19 -25.18 36.02 -17.88
N PRO A 20 -24.61 34.81 -17.89
CA PRO A 20 -24.16 34.19 -16.66
C PRO A 20 -23.17 35.16 -16.03
N ASN A 21 -23.48 35.61 -14.83
CA ASN A 21 -22.54 36.33 -13.99
C ASN A 21 -21.28 35.46 -13.87
N GLU A 22 -20.18 35.95 -14.44
CA GLU A 22 -18.83 35.36 -14.42
C GLU A 22 -18.19 35.34 -13.01
N ASN A 23 -19.01 35.49 -11.96
CA ASN A 23 -18.66 35.30 -10.55
C ASN A 23 -19.36 34.08 -9.92
N ALA A 24 -19.88 33.15 -10.72
CA ALA A 24 -20.46 31.89 -10.27
C ALA A 24 -19.56 30.68 -10.55
N GLU A 25 -18.24 30.88 -10.51
CA GLU A 25 -17.33 29.76 -10.21
C GLU A 25 -17.77 29.15 -8.89
N HIS A 26 -17.78 27.81 -8.83
CA HIS A 26 -17.96 27.08 -7.60
C HIS A 26 -17.09 27.72 -6.52
N GLN A 27 -17.75 28.33 -5.52
CA GLN A 27 -17.09 28.55 -4.24
C GLN A 27 -16.58 27.19 -3.82
N GLU A 28 -15.26 27.01 -3.88
CA GLU A 28 -14.52 25.97 -3.18
C GLU A 28 -15.22 25.77 -1.82
N PRO A 29 -15.60 24.54 -1.43
CA PRO A 29 -16.23 24.33 -0.14
C PRO A 29 -15.36 25.01 0.91
N VAL A 30 -15.94 26.00 1.58
CA VAL A 30 -15.31 26.69 2.71
C VAL A 30 -14.71 25.61 3.58
N MET A 31 -13.37 25.65 3.76
CA MET A 31 -12.67 24.75 4.68
C MET A 31 -13.56 24.58 5.92
N PRO A 32 -13.85 23.34 6.36
CA PRO A 32 -14.63 23.16 7.57
C PRO A 32 -14.00 24.02 8.67
N PRO A 33 -14.81 24.70 9.49
CA PRO A 33 -14.29 25.58 10.54
C PRO A 33 -13.23 24.80 11.32
N LYS A 34 -12.04 25.40 11.45
CA LYS A 34 -10.93 24.86 12.20
C LYS A 34 -11.49 24.43 13.56
N LEU A 35 -11.53 23.12 13.81
CA LEU A 35 -12.12 22.57 15.03
C LEU A 35 -11.52 23.31 16.22
N ASP A 36 -12.39 23.82 17.11
CA ASP A 36 -11.96 24.49 18.32
C ASP A 36 -11.04 23.52 19.10
N PRO A 37 -9.76 23.87 19.34
CA PRO A 37 -8.82 23.02 20.07
C PRO A 37 -9.27 22.73 21.51
N ASN A 38 -10.27 23.47 22.03
CA ASN A 38 -10.90 23.23 23.33
C ASN A 38 -12.30 22.58 23.24
N SER A 39 -12.81 22.25 22.05
CA SER A 39 -14.02 21.44 21.96
C SER A 39 -13.69 20.02 22.41
N THR A 40 -14.28 19.59 23.53
CA THR A 40 -14.29 18.19 23.92
C THR A 40 -15.15 17.43 22.92
N VAL A 41 -14.55 17.00 21.82
CA VAL A 41 -15.13 15.96 20.96
C VAL A 41 -15.04 14.67 21.76
N THR A 42 -16.04 14.43 22.60
CA THR A 42 -16.27 13.10 23.16
C THR A 42 -16.53 12.21 21.96
N ALA A 43 -15.54 11.40 21.57
CA ALA A 43 -15.71 10.40 20.53
C ALA A 43 -16.77 9.42 21.04
N ASN A 44 -18.04 9.69 20.74
CA ASN A 44 -19.16 8.82 21.05
C ASN A 44 -19.18 7.63 20.08
N ARG A 45 -17.99 7.05 19.82
CA ARG A 45 -17.88 5.82 19.05
C ARG A 45 -18.22 4.71 20.02
N VAL A 46 -19.39 4.11 19.82
CA VAL A 46 -19.63 2.75 20.29
C VAL A 46 -18.51 1.90 19.68
N THR A 47 -17.55 1.49 20.51
CA THR A 47 -16.51 0.54 20.11
C THR A 47 -17.17 -0.82 19.98
N VAL A 48 -17.63 -1.13 18.77
CA VAL A 48 -18.06 -2.50 18.45
C VAL A 48 -16.80 -3.33 18.40
N VAL A 49 -16.67 -4.29 19.33
CA VAL A 49 -15.59 -5.29 19.29
C VAL A 49 -15.64 -5.97 17.93
N SER A 50 -14.50 -6.06 17.25
CA SER A 50 -14.42 -6.82 16.02
C SER A 50 -14.84 -8.27 16.27
N PRO A 51 -15.48 -8.93 15.29
CA PRO A 51 -15.83 -10.33 15.45
C PRO A 51 -14.57 -11.19 15.65
N SER A 52 -14.64 -12.20 16.53
CA SER A 52 -13.56 -13.17 16.67
C SER A 52 -13.22 -13.82 15.32
N PRO A 53 -11.95 -14.18 15.07
CA PRO A 53 -11.59 -14.94 13.87
C PRO A 53 -12.44 -16.21 13.77
N SER A 54 -13.07 -16.42 12.62
CA SER A 54 -13.87 -17.63 12.37
C SER A 54 -13.01 -18.86 12.10
N LEU A 55 -11.77 -18.65 11.64
CA LEU A 55 -10.76 -19.66 11.36
C LEU A 55 -9.37 -19.08 11.67
N ASN A 56 -8.43 -19.96 12.02
CA ASN A 56 -7.01 -19.65 12.13
C ASN A 56 -6.20 -20.80 11.56
N PHE A 57 -5.10 -20.49 10.90
CA PHE A 57 -4.13 -21.45 10.39
C PHE A 57 -2.75 -20.81 10.37
N GLU A 58 -1.71 -21.64 10.31
CA GLU A 58 -0.34 -21.18 10.24
C GLU A 58 -0.08 -20.43 8.92
N GLY A 59 0.53 -19.24 9.01
CA GLY A 59 0.98 -18.47 7.87
C GLY A 59 2.21 -19.08 7.20
N VAL A 60 3.07 -18.27 6.58
CA VAL A 60 4.41 -18.74 6.18
C VAL A 60 5.34 -18.68 7.40
N PRO A 61 6.06 -19.76 7.75
CA PRO A 61 7.08 -19.69 8.78
C PRO A 61 8.25 -18.86 8.25
N ASP A 62 8.91 -18.13 9.14
CA ASP A 62 10.28 -17.71 8.88
C ASP A 62 11.14 -18.96 8.91
N GLY A 63 11.44 -19.47 7.71
CA GLY A 63 12.08 -20.75 7.43
C GLY A 63 13.10 -20.56 6.30
N PRO A 64 14.00 -21.52 6.03
CA PRO A 64 14.95 -21.33 4.95
C PRO A 64 14.20 -21.22 3.62
N GLN A 65 14.79 -20.50 2.67
CA GLN A 65 14.28 -20.39 1.31
C GLN A 65 14.04 -21.80 0.74
N THR A 66 12.81 -22.00 0.25
CA THR A 66 12.38 -23.26 -0.38
C THR A 66 13.31 -23.58 -1.55
N GLY A 67 13.94 -24.75 -1.51
CA GLY A 67 14.81 -25.25 -2.60
C GLY A 67 16.30 -24.90 -2.49
N SER A 68 16.72 -23.96 -1.64
CA SER A 68 18.15 -23.59 -1.49
C SER A 68 18.71 -23.79 -0.08
N GLY A 69 17.86 -23.80 0.95
CA GLY A 69 18.33 -23.86 2.34
C GLY A 69 18.93 -22.55 2.87
N PHE A 70 19.02 -21.51 2.03
CA PHE A 70 19.52 -20.18 2.40
C PHE A 70 18.55 -19.48 3.35
N TRP A 71 19.06 -18.56 4.18
CA TRP A 71 18.27 -17.83 5.15
C TRP A 71 18.61 -16.34 5.14
N ASN A 72 17.57 -15.51 5.04
CA ASN A 72 17.64 -14.06 5.14
C ASN A 72 16.89 -13.56 6.39
N ILE A 73 17.44 -12.54 7.06
CA ILE A 73 16.83 -11.87 8.21
C ILE A 73 16.85 -10.35 8.03
N PRO A 74 15.86 -9.61 8.58
CA PRO A 74 14.69 -10.09 9.33
C PRO A 74 13.63 -10.78 8.45
N PRO A 75 12.52 -11.31 9.01
CA PRO A 75 11.51 -12.01 8.21
C PRO A 75 10.68 -11.08 7.31
N ASP A 76 10.49 -9.82 7.70
CA ASP A 76 9.64 -8.84 6.99
C ASP A 76 8.25 -9.37 6.61
N THR A 77 7.56 -9.90 7.63
CA THR A 77 6.25 -10.53 7.48
C THR A 77 5.20 -9.55 6.96
N TYR A 78 4.50 -9.96 5.89
CA TYR A 78 3.30 -9.29 5.37
C TYR A 78 2.32 -10.32 4.81
N GLY A 79 1.13 -9.88 4.40
CA GLY A 79 0.21 -10.72 3.65
C GLY A 79 -1.04 -9.98 3.23
N ALA A 80 -1.77 -10.59 2.29
CA ALA A 80 -3.04 -10.10 1.81
C ALA A 80 -4.07 -11.23 1.72
N VAL A 81 -5.33 -10.87 1.93
CA VAL A 81 -6.47 -11.79 1.88
C VAL A 81 -7.29 -11.47 0.64
N GLY A 82 -7.35 -12.44 -0.27
CA GLY A 82 -8.18 -12.37 -1.46
C GLY A 82 -9.60 -12.88 -1.21
N LEU A 83 -10.35 -13.11 -2.29
CA LEU A 83 -11.70 -13.65 -2.18
C LEU A 83 -11.71 -15.08 -1.62
N ASP A 84 -10.79 -15.94 -2.07
CA ASP A 84 -10.74 -17.37 -1.77
C ASP A 84 -9.33 -17.90 -1.40
N LYS A 85 -8.33 -17.01 -1.38
CA LYS A 85 -6.93 -17.32 -1.08
C LYS A 85 -6.35 -16.34 -0.08
N VAL A 86 -5.34 -16.77 0.67
CA VAL A 86 -4.48 -15.91 1.49
C VAL A 86 -3.06 -16.03 0.96
N PHE A 87 -2.42 -14.90 0.71
CA PHE A 87 -1.01 -14.82 0.32
C PHE A 87 -0.25 -14.24 1.51
N VAL A 88 0.62 -15.06 2.12
CA VAL A 88 1.51 -14.65 3.21
C VAL A 88 2.96 -14.71 2.73
N GLN A 89 3.78 -13.79 3.20
CA GLN A 89 5.16 -13.65 2.76
C GLN A 89 6.09 -13.29 3.92
N VAL A 90 7.32 -13.74 3.76
CA VAL A 90 8.53 -13.32 4.49
C VAL A 90 9.66 -13.19 3.48
N ASN A 91 10.78 -12.58 3.86
CA ASN A 91 11.98 -12.48 3.02
C ASN A 91 12.43 -13.82 2.45
N ASN A 92 12.18 -14.91 3.15
CA ASN A 92 12.60 -16.22 2.66
C ASN A 92 11.61 -16.86 1.67
N ASN A 93 10.29 -16.68 1.87
CA ASN A 93 9.29 -17.50 1.18
C ASN A 93 7.96 -16.78 0.98
N TYR A 94 7.32 -17.09 -0.14
CA TYR A 94 5.93 -16.79 -0.44
C TYR A 94 5.08 -18.05 -0.25
N ARG A 95 3.96 -17.93 0.46
CA ARG A 95 3.01 -19.02 0.70
C ARG A 95 1.60 -18.60 0.32
N ILE A 96 0.93 -19.45 -0.45
CA ILE A 96 -0.48 -19.29 -0.80
C ILE A 96 -1.28 -20.37 -0.09
N LEU A 97 -2.33 -19.94 0.59
CA LEU A 97 -3.21 -20.78 1.39
C LEU A 97 -4.65 -20.70 0.85
N ASN A 98 -5.40 -21.79 0.95
CA ASN A 98 -6.84 -21.77 0.76
C ASN A 98 -7.48 -21.02 1.93
N LYS A 99 -8.26 -19.96 1.65
CA LYS A 99 -8.84 -19.11 2.70
C LYS A 99 -9.86 -19.84 3.57
N THR A 100 -10.56 -20.84 3.01
CA THR A 100 -11.61 -21.57 3.72
C THR A 100 -11.04 -22.71 4.57
N THR A 101 -10.01 -23.40 4.09
CA THR A 101 -9.48 -24.61 4.76
C THR A 101 -8.14 -24.40 5.44
N GLY A 102 -7.43 -23.32 5.14
CA GLY A 102 -6.04 -23.10 5.58
C GLY A 102 -5.02 -24.01 4.89
N ALA A 103 -5.43 -24.84 3.94
CA ALA A 103 -4.52 -25.75 3.24
C ALA A 103 -3.47 -24.97 2.43
N GLN A 104 -2.20 -25.37 2.55
CA GLN A 104 -1.15 -24.85 1.68
C GLN A 104 -1.39 -25.30 0.23
N LEU A 105 -1.46 -24.32 -0.66
CA LEU A 105 -1.64 -24.53 -2.08
C LEU A 105 -0.33 -24.39 -2.85
N SER A 106 0.50 -23.43 -2.45
CA SER A 106 1.82 -23.20 -3.03
C SER A 106 2.79 -22.62 -2.01
N VAL A 107 4.07 -22.96 -2.15
CA VAL A 107 5.19 -22.32 -1.47
C VAL A 107 6.37 -22.22 -2.42
N VAL A 108 6.96 -21.04 -2.53
CA VAL A 108 8.16 -20.78 -3.34
C VAL A 108 9.09 -19.85 -2.58
N SER A 109 10.40 -19.92 -2.83
CA SER A 109 11.31 -18.89 -2.33
C SER A 109 11.04 -17.56 -3.03
N ILE A 110 11.37 -16.45 -2.36
CA ILE A 110 11.27 -15.12 -2.99
C ILE A 110 12.13 -15.05 -4.26
N GLU A 111 13.33 -15.63 -4.23
CA GLU A 111 14.25 -15.68 -5.36
C GLU A 111 13.62 -16.39 -6.56
N THR A 112 12.99 -17.55 -6.32
CA THR A 112 12.33 -18.32 -7.39
C THR A 112 11.19 -17.53 -8.01
N PHE A 113 10.43 -16.78 -7.20
CA PHE A 113 9.32 -15.98 -7.71
C PHE A 113 9.78 -14.88 -8.66
N TRP A 114 10.89 -14.19 -8.34
CA TRP A 114 11.38 -13.04 -9.11
C TRP A 114 12.41 -13.40 -10.21
N ASN A 115 12.87 -14.65 -10.25
CA ASN A 115 13.92 -15.17 -11.13
C ASN A 115 13.82 -14.66 -12.58
N SER A 116 12.62 -14.68 -13.18
CA SER A 116 12.45 -14.37 -14.60
C SER A 116 12.87 -12.95 -15.00
N LEU A 117 13.08 -12.05 -14.05
CA LEU A 117 13.63 -10.72 -14.30
C LEU A 117 15.15 -10.73 -14.53
N GLY A 118 15.80 -11.90 -14.44
CA GLY A 118 17.24 -12.02 -14.49
C GLY A 118 17.91 -11.44 -13.25
N VAL A 119 17.19 -11.41 -12.12
CA VAL A 119 17.68 -10.96 -10.81
C VAL A 119 18.23 -12.11 -9.96
N ASP A 120 18.55 -13.24 -10.59
CA ASP A 120 19.03 -14.43 -9.89
C ASP A 120 20.36 -14.18 -9.16
N GLY A 121 20.38 -14.45 -7.85
CA GLY A 121 21.55 -14.21 -6.99
C GLY A 121 21.64 -12.77 -6.46
N ASP A 122 20.64 -11.93 -6.74
CA ASP A 122 20.63 -10.51 -6.37
C ASP A 122 20.17 -10.25 -4.94
N ASN A 123 19.89 -11.28 -4.13
CA ASN A 123 19.35 -11.16 -2.78
C ASN A 123 18.06 -10.32 -2.79
N VAL A 124 16.93 -10.91 -3.17
CA VAL A 124 15.62 -10.26 -3.12
C VAL A 124 15.11 -10.23 -1.68
N PHE A 125 14.56 -9.08 -1.25
CA PHE A 125 14.11 -8.83 0.11
C PHE A 125 13.00 -7.78 0.18
N ASP A 126 12.51 -7.54 1.39
CA ASP A 126 11.38 -6.69 1.76
C ASP A 126 10.16 -6.85 0.87
N PRO A 127 9.60 -8.07 0.77
CA PRO A 127 8.43 -8.24 -0.06
C PRO A 127 7.24 -7.41 0.48
N ARG A 128 6.27 -7.13 -0.38
CA ARG A 128 4.91 -6.69 -0.04
C ARG A 128 3.92 -7.35 -0.98
N VAL A 129 2.70 -7.57 -0.49
CA VAL A 129 1.59 -8.10 -1.29
C VAL A 129 0.30 -7.44 -0.88
N VAL A 130 -0.49 -6.99 -1.86
CA VAL A 130 -1.85 -6.47 -1.66
C VAL A 130 -2.80 -7.12 -2.67
N TYR A 131 -4.10 -7.14 -2.36
CA TYR A 131 -5.13 -7.66 -3.25
C TYR A 131 -6.14 -6.58 -3.60
N ASP A 132 -6.35 -6.33 -4.89
CA ASP A 132 -7.44 -5.49 -5.38
C ASP A 132 -8.69 -6.33 -5.68
N PRO A 133 -9.76 -6.25 -4.86
CA PRO A 133 -10.99 -6.98 -5.09
C PRO A 133 -11.85 -6.40 -6.23
N TYR A 134 -11.60 -5.17 -6.66
CA TYR A 134 -12.40 -4.55 -7.73
C TYR A 134 -11.94 -5.02 -9.12
N ASN A 135 -10.64 -5.23 -9.30
CA ASN A 135 -10.09 -5.75 -10.55
C ASN A 135 -9.64 -7.21 -10.47
N ASN A 136 -9.76 -7.84 -9.30
CA ASN A 136 -9.35 -9.21 -9.01
C ASN A 136 -7.88 -9.45 -9.38
N ARG A 137 -6.99 -8.69 -8.74
CA ARG A 137 -5.54 -8.73 -9.02
C ARG A 137 -4.74 -8.73 -7.73
N TRP A 138 -3.73 -9.58 -7.69
CA TRP A 138 -2.68 -9.54 -6.68
C TRP A 138 -1.58 -8.63 -7.19
N ILE A 139 -1.10 -7.75 -6.33
CA ILE A 139 -0.01 -6.84 -6.61
C ILE A 139 1.08 -7.16 -5.60
N VAL A 140 2.30 -7.34 -6.08
CA VAL A 140 3.47 -7.64 -5.27
C VAL A 140 4.57 -6.63 -5.53
N ALA A 141 5.35 -6.31 -4.51
CA ALA A 141 6.56 -5.50 -4.63
C ALA A 141 7.68 -6.12 -3.80
N ALA A 142 8.92 -5.78 -4.14
CA ALA A 142 10.12 -6.15 -3.40
C ALA A 142 11.26 -5.23 -3.82
N VAL A 143 12.43 -5.39 -3.21
CA VAL A 143 13.69 -4.82 -3.68
C VAL A 143 14.73 -5.91 -3.81
N SER A 144 15.78 -5.65 -4.58
CA SER A 144 16.94 -6.53 -4.67
C SER A 144 18.24 -5.74 -4.58
N ASN A 145 19.34 -6.46 -4.35
CA ASN A 145 20.72 -5.95 -4.36
C ASN A 145 20.93 -4.81 -3.35
N GLY A 146 20.61 -5.09 -2.08
CA GLY A 146 20.85 -4.16 -0.98
C GLY A 146 22.33 -3.77 -0.86
N SER A 147 22.59 -2.50 -0.52
CA SER A 147 23.95 -1.92 -0.44
C SER A 147 24.80 -2.08 -1.72
N ASN A 148 24.16 -2.22 -2.89
CA ASN A 148 24.84 -2.49 -4.16
C ASN A 148 24.30 -1.58 -5.27
N ALA A 149 25.18 -1.20 -6.21
CA ALA A 149 24.85 -0.41 -7.40
C ALA A 149 23.86 -1.11 -8.34
N ALA A 150 23.74 -2.44 -8.26
CA ALA A 150 22.77 -3.23 -8.99
C ALA A 150 21.38 -3.25 -8.34
N SER A 151 21.12 -2.40 -7.34
CA SER A 151 19.82 -2.32 -6.64
C SER A 151 18.66 -2.14 -7.61
N ARG A 152 17.53 -2.82 -7.32
CA ARG A 152 16.29 -2.73 -8.10
C ARG A 152 15.07 -2.59 -7.20
N VAL A 153 14.09 -1.83 -7.69
CA VAL A 153 12.70 -1.87 -7.18
C VAL A 153 11.89 -2.80 -8.06
N LEU A 154 11.20 -3.75 -7.46
CA LEU A 154 10.47 -4.81 -8.15
C LEU A 154 8.97 -4.60 -8.00
N LEU A 155 8.21 -4.86 -9.07
CA LEU A 155 6.75 -4.80 -9.10
C LEU A 155 6.22 -6.00 -9.89
N GLY A 156 5.18 -6.62 -9.37
CA GLY A 156 4.46 -7.70 -10.05
C GLY A 156 2.95 -7.50 -9.96
N ILE A 157 2.24 -7.90 -11.01
CA ILE A 157 0.78 -8.00 -11.00
C ILE A 157 0.36 -9.37 -11.53
N SER A 158 -0.55 -10.04 -10.82
CA SER A 158 -1.07 -11.34 -11.29
C SER A 158 -1.81 -11.17 -12.61
N GLN A 159 -1.70 -12.14 -13.52
CA GLN A 159 -2.44 -12.09 -14.79
C GLN A 159 -3.94 -12.37 -14.57
N THR A 160 -4.28 -13.10 -13.51
CA THR A 160 -5.64 -13.50 -13.16
C THR A 160 -5.93 -13.25 -11.68
N HIS A 161 -7.09 -13.70 -11.20
CA HIS A 161 -7.48 -13.65 -9.79
C HIS A 161 -6.78 -14.68 -8.92
N ASP A 162 -6.14 -15.70 -9.52
CA ASP A 162 -5.45 -16.77 -8.80
C ASP A 162 -4.01 -16.37 -8.52
N PRO A 163 -3.60 -16.23 -7.24
CA PRO A 163 -2.23 -15.86 -6.91
C PRO A 163 -1.20 -16.95 -7.24
N GLN A 164 -1.63 -18.18 -7.55
CA GLN A 164 -0.76 -19.28 -7.99
C GLN A 164 -0.41 -19.20 -9.48
N GLY A 165 -1.12 -18.35 -10.23
CA GLY A 165 -0.91 -18.18 -11.66
C GLY A 165 0.32 -17.34 -11.99
N ASN A 166 0.44 -17.00 -13.26
CA ASN A 166 1.53 -16.18 -13.76
C ASN A 166 1.37 -14.71 -13.34
N TYR A 167 2.51 -14.02 -13.24
CA TYR A 167 2.59 -12.58 -12.98
C TYR A 167 3.28 -11.88 -14.15
N ASN A 168 2.87 -10.65 -14.43
CA ASN A 168 3.69 -9.72 -15.19
C ASN A 168 4.63 -9.04 -14.19
N LEU A 169 5.93 -9.29 -14.33
CA LEU A 169 6.95 -8.77 -13.43
C LEU A 169 7.74 -7.64 -14.10
N TYR A 170 8.15 -6.67 -13.31
CA TYR A 170 8.86 -5.48 -13.73
C TYR A 170 9.96 -5.15 -12.72
N SER A 171 11.07 -4.60 -13.21
CA SER A 171 12.14 -4.02 -12.40
C SER A 171 12.39 -2.57 -12.81
N PHE A 172 12.73 -1.74 -11.82
CA PHE A 172 13.10 -0.35 -12.01
C PHE A 172 14.47 -0.09 -11.37
N ASP A 173 15.28 0.73 -12.03
CA ASP A 173 16.52 1.25 -11.46
C ASP A 173 16.18 2.42 -10.50
N PRO A 174 16.42 2.27 -9.18
CA PRO A 174 16.13 3.32 -8.21
C PRO A 174 17.10 4.50 -8.26
N ASP A 175 18.30 4.28 -8.80
CA ASP A 175 19.32 5.28 -8.91
C ASP A 175 20.18 5.04 -10.15
N PRO A 176 19.83 5.67 -11.28
CA PRO A 176 20.67 5.64 -12.49
C PRO A 176 22.11 6.12 -12.23
N GLY A 177 22.38 6.81 -11.13
CA GLY A 177 23.72 7.24 -10.70
C GLY A 177 24.55 6.16 -9.99
N THR A 178 24.03 4.94 -9.77
CA THR A 178 24.71 3.77 -9.19
C THR A 178 25.35 3.98 -7.80
N ALA A 179 25.03 5.09 -7.11
CA ALA A 179 25.65 5.45 -5.84
C ALA A 179 24.76 5.12 -4.62
N ASN A 180 23.51 4.78 -4.88
CA ASN A 180 22.48 4.55 -3.87
C ASN A 180 21.73 3.25 -4.13
N TRP A 181 21.08 2.73 -3.10
CA TRP A 181 20.26 1.53 -3.15
C TRP A 181 18.88 1.77 -2.52
N ALA A 182 17.91 0.95 -2.92
CA ALA A 182 16.52 1.02 -2.48
C ALA A 182 16.25 0.03 -1.36
N ASP A 183 15.46 0.46 -0.40
CA ASP A 183 15.06 -0.32 0.77
C ASP A 183 13.60 -0.05 1.13
N TYR A 184 12.96 -1.02 1.78
CA TYR A 184 11.65 -0.85 2.39
C TYR A 184 10.53 -0.39 1.43
N PRO A 185 10.25 -1.13 0.33
CA PRO A 185 9.25 -0.81 -0.69
C PRO A 185 7.83 -0.88 -0.14
N MET A 186 7.27 0.27 0.22
CA MET A 186 5.94 0.35 0.82
C MET A 186 4.87 0.49 -0.24
N LEU A 187 4.09 -0.58 -0.38
CA LEU A 187 3.12 -0.77 -1.45
C LEU A 187 1.71 -0.35 -1.03
N GLY A 188 1.02 0.35 -1.94
CA GLY A 188 -0.37 0.74 -1.78
C GLY A 188 -0.99 1.00 -3.15
N PHE A 189 -2.31 1.19 -3.18
CA PHE A 189 -3.03 1.37 -4.43
C PHE A 189 -4.36 2.08 -4.25
N ASN A 190 -4.89 2.62 -5.33
CA ASN A 190 -6.32 2.90 -5.51
C ASN A 190 -6.72 2.47 -6.93
N LYS A 191 -7.93 2.83 -7.36
CA LYS A 191 -8.41 2.50 -8.71
C LYS A 191 -7.57 3.08 -9.87
N ASN A 192 -6.81 4.15 -9.61
CA ASN A 192 -6.05 4.90 -10.60
C ASN A 192 -4.58 4.51 -10.63
N TRP A 193 -3.97 4.25 -9.47
CA TRP A 193 -2.53 4.04 -9.34
C TRP A 193 -2.17 2.90 -8.40
N ILE A 194 -1.04 2.26 -8.70
CA ILE A 194 -0.21 1.58 -7.72
C ILE A 194 0.88 2.54 -7.31
N ALA A 195 1.22 2.60 -6.03
CA ALA A 195 2.33 3.40 -5.55
C ALA A 195 3.29 2.59 -4.68
N ILE A 196 4.57 2.94 -4.76
CA ILE A 196 5.65 2.34 -3.98
C ILE A 196 6.49 3.46 -3.37
N GLY A 197 6.43 3.62 -2.05
CA GLY A 197 7.36 4.46 -1.30
C GLY A 197 8.68 3.71 -1.06
N ILE A 198 9.81 4.37 -1.29
CA ILE A 198 11.14 3.77 -1.18
C ILE A 198 12.04 4.65 -0.34
N ASN A 199 12.70 4.03 0.65
CA ASN A 199 13.79 4.64 1.35
C ASN A 199 15.08 4.47 0.53
N MET A 200 15.79 5.57 0.27
CA MET A 200 17.05 5.54 -0.46
C MET A 200 18.22 5.65 0.50
N PHE A 201 19.23 4.82 0.28
CA PHE A 201 20.44 4.78 1.10
C PHE A 201 21.69 4.92 0.24
N PRO A 202 22.73 5.64 0.73
CA PRO A 202 24.01 5.68 0.03
C PRO A 202 24.72 4.33 0.16
N ILE A 203 25.47 3.92 -0.87
CA ILE A 203 26.36 2.76 -0.79
C ILE A 203 27.62 3.10 0.03
N ALA A 204 28.13 4.33 -0.11
CA ALA A 204 29.33 4.79 0.60
C ALA A 204 29.04 5.97 1.52
N ALA A 205 28.70 7.14 0.97
CA ALA A 205 28.41 8.34 1.74
C ALA A 205 27.37 9.21 1.02
N GLY A 206 26.52 9.88 1.80
CA GLY A 206 25.50 10.79 1.29
C GLY A 206 24.19 10.69 2.06
N SER A 207 23.21 11.48 1.63
CA SER A 207 21.82 11.37 2.07
C SER A 207 20.96 11.57 0.83
N PRO A 208 20.75 10.50 0.03
CA PRO A 208 19.97 10.61 -1.19
C PRO A 208 18.51 10.92 -0.86
N PRO A 209 17.81 11.66 -1.74
CA PRO A 209 16.37 11.84 -1.59
C PRO A 209 15.65 10.50 -1.77
N ASN A 210 14.63 10.25 -0.94
CA ASN A 210 13.74 9.10 -1.11
C ASN A 210 12.97 9.17 -2.44
N ARG A 211 12.48 8.02 -2.89
CA ARG A 211 11.71 7.88 -4.13
C ARG A 211 10.27 7.49 -3.82
N PHE A 212 9.37 7.93 -4.67
CA PHE A 212 7.98 7.52 -4.63
C PHE A 212 7.48 7.24 -6.04
N TYR A 213 7.30 5.96 -6.34
CA TYR A 213 6.84 5.50 -7.63
C TYR A 213 5.33 5.56 -7.68
N VAL A 214 4.78 6.10 -8.77
CA VAL A 214 3.35 6.07 -9.07
C VAL A 214 3.17 5.49 -10.45
N ILE A 215 2.51 4.34 -10.51
CA ILE A 215 2.32 3.53 -11.71
C ILE A 215 0.86 3.66 -12.16
N ASP A 216 0.63 3.91 -13.44
CA ASP A 216 -0.71 3.91 -14.05
C ASP A 216 -1.32 2.50 -13.95
N TYR A 217 -2.28 2.33 -13.05
CA TYR A 217 -2.82 1.01 -12.74
C TYR A 217 -3.73 0.45 -13.84
N PRO A 218 -4.64 1.25 -14.46
CA PRO A 218 -5.35 0.83 -15.66
C PRO A 218 -4.44 0.34 -16.79
N ALA A 219 -3.35 1.07 -17.10
CA ALA A 219 -2.41 0.67 -18.15
C ALA A 219 -1.66 -0.62 -17.76
N LEU A 220 -1.22 -0.73 -16.51
CA LEU A 220 -0.49 -1.90 -16.00
C LEU A 220 -1.31 -3.18 -16.12
N ARG A 221 -2.61 -3.12 -15.80
CA ARG A 221 -3.52 -4.28 -15.96
C ARG A 221 -3.65 -4.76 -17.40
N ASN A 222 -3.38 -3.88 -18.36
CA ASN A 222 -3.34 -4.19 -19.80
C ASN A 222 -1.92 -4.52 -20.30
N GLY A 223 -0.96 -4.73 -19.39
CA GLY A 223 0.41 -5.13 -19.70
C GLY A 223 1.37 -3.99 -20.02
N THR A 224 0.93 -2.73 -19.93
CA THR A 224 1.79 -1.56 -20.18
C THR A 224 2.20 -0.92 -18.86
N VAL A 225 3.49 -0.96 -18.54
CA VAL A 225 4.02 -0.27 -17.36
C VAL A 225 4.39 1.17 -17.72
N THR A 226 3.85 2.12 -16.97
CA THR A 226 4.26 3.54 -17.04
C THR A 226 4.34 4.06 -15.63
N SER A 227 5.53 4.52 -15.24
CA SER A 227 5.80 5.02 -13.90
C SER A 227 6.23 6.48 -13.93
N THR A 228 5.68 7.27 -13.02
CA THR A 228 6.19 8.59 -12.65
C THR A 228 6.90 8.45 -11.30
N VAL A 229 8.12 8.99 -11.20
CA VAL A 229 8.91 8.92 -9.98
C VAL A 229 9.01 10.30 -9.37
N PHE A 230 8.46 10.45 -8.16
CA PHE A 230 8.63 11.66 -7.35
C PHE A 230 9.85 11.50 -6.44
N THR A 231 10.54 12.61 -6.18
CA THR A 231 11.72 12.67 -5.31
C THR A 231 11.48 13.62 -4.14
N GLY A 232 12.30 13.50 -3.10
CA GLY A 232 12.22 14.39 -1.94
C GLY A 232 11.06 14.08 -0.99
N THR A 233 10.49 12.88 -1.09
CA THR A 233 9.54 12.38 -0.11
C THR A 233 10.23 12.11 1.23
N GLN A 234 9.44 12.10 2.30
CA GLN A 234 9.94 11.77 3.63
C GLN A 234 10.24 10.27 3.74
N PHE A 235 11.10 9.92 4.69
CA PHE A 235 11.39 8.52 5.02
C PHE A 235 10.10 7.82 5.45
N CYS A 236 9.90 6.57 5.04
CA CYS A 236 8.69 5.80 5.31
C CYS A 236 7.39 6.50 4.85
N THR A 237 7.37 7.05 3.63
CA THR A 237 6.12 7.50 2.97
C THR A 237 5.31 6.29 2.54
N HIS A 238 4.20 5.99 3.22
CA HIS A 238 3.44 4.76 2.97
C HIS A 238 2.15 5.07 2.21
N PRO A 239 2.02 4.67 0.93
CA PRO A 239 0.75 4.77 0.24
C PRO A 239 -0.31 3.88 0.90
N ALA A 240 -1.53 4.38 0.99
CA ALA A 240 -2.65 3.64 1.54
C ALA A 240 -3.14 2.55 0.56
N GLU A 241 -3.68 1.47 1.10
CA GLU A 241 -4.52 0.54 0.35
C GLU A 241 -5.95 1.07 0.34
N THR A 242 -6.39 1.57 -0.81
CA THR A 242 -7.68 2.27 -0.94
C THR A 242 -8.71 1.36 -1.60
N TYR A 243 -9.51 0.69 -0.76
CA TYR A 243 -10.61 -0.16 -1.19
C TYR A 243 -11.86 0.67 -1.53
N SER A 244 -11.81 1.41 -2.65
CA SER A 244 -12.94 2.21 -3.13
C SER A 244 -12.95 2.32 -4.66
N ALA A 245 -14.12 2.06 -5.25
CA ALA A 245 -14.35 2.24 -6.68
C ALA A 245 -14.50 3.73 -7.09
N THR A 246 -14.66 4.64 -6.13
CA THR A 246 -14.98 6.05 -6.39
C THR A 246 -13.91 7.01 -5.91
N GLU A 247 -13.06 6.61 -4.96
CA GLU A 247 -11.98 7.47 -4.47
C GLU A 247 -10.93 7.68 -5.57
N ASN A 248 -10.74 8.94 -5.94
CA ASN A 248 -9.78 9.34 -6.98
C ASN A 248 -8.43 9.72 -6.39
N THR A 249 -8.38 10.04 -5.10
CA THR A 249 -7.16 10.46 -4.40
C THR A 249 -6.50 9.23 -3.80
N LEU A 250 -5.20 9.04 -4.05
CA LEU A 250 -4.42 8.09 -3.27
C LEU A 250 -3.72 8.86 -2.16
N TYR A 251 -3.91 8.44 -0.91
CA TYR A 251 -3.28 9.04 0.25
C TYR A 251 -1.97 8.33 0.56
N ALA A 252 -0.95 9.10 0.96
CA ALA A 252 0.34 8.58 1.37
C ALA A 252 0.77 9.24 2.69
N PRO A 253 0.25 8.75 3.84
CA PRO A 253 0.66 9.25 5.14
C PRO A 253 2.14 9.01 5.43
N ASN A 254 2.72 9.96 6.17
CA ASN A 254 4.03 9.87 6.79
C ASN A 254 3.90 10.08 8.28
N HIS A 255 4.54 9.21 9.05
CA HIS A 255 4.73 9.43 10.47
C HIS A 255 5.72 10.59 10.68
N PHE A 256 5.45 11.44 11.69
CA PHE A 256 6.35 12.54 12.04
C PHE A 256 6.72 12.53 13.53
N SER A 257 5.76 12.32 14.42
CA SER A 257 6.04 12.20 15.85
C SER A 257 5.05 11.28 16.53
N SER A 258 5.56 10.27 17.24
CA SER A 258 4.74 9.45 18.12
C SER A 258 4.27 10.28 19.32
N ALA A 259 5.18 10.94 20.03
CA ALA A 259 4.83 11.75 21.20
C ALA A 259 3.84 12.88 20.88
N GLY A 260 4.01 13.55 19.72
CA GLY A 260 3.12 14.62 19.26
C GLY A 260 1.88 14.13 18.50
N ALA A 261 1.69 12.81 18.35
CA ALA A 261 0.68 12.18 17.51
C ALA A 261 0.55 12.83 16.11
N SER A 262 1.68 13.20 15.52
CA SER A 262 1.74 14.01 14.31
C SER A 262 2.14 13.19 13.08
N TYR A 263 1.53 13.54 11.96
CA TYR A 263 1.72 12.89 10.67
C TYR A 263 1.55 13.92 9.55
N GLN A 264 2.21 13.69 8.43
CA GLN A 264 1.96 14.43 7.19
C GLN A 264 1.06 13.57 6.30
N LEU A 265 0.04 14.16 5.69
CA LEU A 265 -0.88 13.43 4.80
C LEU A 265 -0.65 13.89 3.36
N ASN A 266 0.21 13.18 2.65
CA ASN A 266 0.45 13.46 1.23
C ASN A 266 -0.66 12.87 0.36
N THR A 267 -0.86 13.43 -0.82
CA THR A 267 -1.90 13.01 -1.76
C THR A 267 -1.37 12.87 -3.17
N ILE A 268 -1.86 11.88 -3.88
CA ILE A 268 -1.68 11.71 -5.32
C ILE A 268 -3.04 11.94 -5.97
N THR A 269 -3.07 12.90 -6.89
CA THR A 269 -4.25 13.32 -7.65
C THR A 269 -3.91 13.40 -9.15
N GLY A 270 -4.80 13.95 -9.98
CA GLY A 270 -4.62 14.01 -11.43
C GLY A 270 -5.20 12.80 -12.15
N THR A 271 -4.68 12.51 -13.33
CA THR A 271 -5.10 11.34 -14.14
C THR A 271 -4.12 10.19 -13.96
N PRO A 272 -4.53 8.93 -14.22
CA PRO A 272 -3.64 7.77 -14.16
C PRO A 272 -2.28 8.00 -14.84
N ALA A 273 -2.30 8.55 -16.07
CA ALA A 273 -1.11 8.80 -16.87
C ALA A 273 -0.29 10.04 -16.44
N VAL A 274 -0.89 10.98 -15.71
CA VAL A 274 -0.23 12.22 -15.26
C VAL A 274 -0.57 12.45 -13.79
N PRO A 275 0.03 11.66 -12.88
CA PRO A 275 -0.19 11.83 -11.45
C PRO A 275 0.45 13.13 -10.94
N VAL A 276 -0.15 13.70 -9.91
CA VAL A 276 0.36 14.87 -9.18
C VAL A 276 0.53 14.51 -7.72
N PHE A 277 1.77 14.44 -7.25
CA PHE A 277 2.09 14.27 -5.84
C PHE A 277 2.09 15.63 -5.13
N THR A 278 1.27 15.77 -4.10
CA THR A 278 1.19 16.97 -3.27
C THR A 278 1.62 16.63 -1.86
N VAL A 279 2.64 17.34 -1.38
CA VAL A 279 3.10 17.26 0.01
C VAL A 279 2.07 17.94 0.91
N GLY A 280 1.51 17.19 1.86
CA GLY A 280 0.49 17.70 2.77
C GLY A 280 1.05 18.58 3.89
N GLY A 281 0.17 19.27 4.58
CA GLY A 281 0.51 19.93 5.85
C GLY A 281 0.79 18.91 6.97
N LEU A 282 1.52 19.35 7.99
CA LEU A 282 1.68 18.58 9.23
C LEU A 282 0.35 18.60 10.01
N ASN A 283 -0.17 17.43 10.32
CA ASN A 283 -1.37 17.21 11.11
C ASN A 283 -0.99 16.60 12.46
N SER A 284 -1.80 16.86 13.48
CA SER A 284 -1.69 16.20 14.78
C SER A 284 -3.07 15.73 15.23
N ARG A 285 -3.16 14.53 15.79
CA ARG A 285 -4.38 14.10 16.47
C ARG A 285 -4.54 14.96 17.74
N THR A 286 -5.64 15.69 17.83
CA THR A 286 -5.90 16.61 18.95
C THR A 286 -6.39 15.91 20.22
N THR A 287 -6.83 14.65 20.14
CA THR A 287 -7.39 13.89 21.25
C THR A 287 -6.63 12.58 21.49
N GLY A 288 -6.49 12.14 22.74
CA GLY A 288 -5.94 10.81 23.07
C GLY A 288 -4.41 10.71 23.18
N GLY A 289 -3.69 11.83 23.23
CA GLY A 289 -2.24 11.87 23.48
C GLY A 289 -1.38 11.31 22.33
N GLY A 290 -0.09 11.13 22.61
CA GLY A 290 0.87 10.54 21.66
C GLY A 290 0.53 9.10 21.27
N TRP A 291 1.01 8.68 20.09
CA TRP A 291 1.00 7.28 19.68
C TRP A 291 1.89 6.45 20.62
N LEU A 292 1.28 5.56 21.39
CA LEU A 292 2.00 4.62 22.25
C LEU A 292 2.23 3.31 21.50
N GLN A 293 3.46 2.82 21.53
CA GLN A 293 3.73 1.45 21.13
C GLN A 293 3.05 0.52 22.15
N GLN A 294 2.23 -0.40 21.66
CA GLN A 294 1.60 -1.39 22.53
C GLN A 294 2.68 -2.28 23.15
N SER A 295 2.60 -2.48 24.47
CA SER A 295 3.48 -3.41 25.18
C SER A 295 3.00 -4.85 25.01
N GLY A 296 3.91 -5.81 24.83
CA GLY A 296 3.58 -7.23 24.75
C GLY A 296 4.39 -7.96 23.68
N ASN A 297 4.16 -9.26 23.55
CA ASN A 297 4.79 -10.11 22.54
C ASN A 297 3.93 -10.12 21.26
N ILE A 298 3.85 -8.97 20.59
CA ILE A 298 2.99 -8.73 19.41
C ILE A 298 3.77 -8.66 18.08
N GLY A 299 5.09 -8.84 18.13
CA GLY A 299 5.96 -8.85 16.93
C GLY A 299 6.04 -10.24 16.28
N PRO A 300 6.54 -10.32 15.03
CA PRO A 300 6.86 -11.60 14.40
C PRO A 300 7.84 -12.41 15.26
N GLN A 301 7.55 -13.69 15.49
CA GLN A 301 8.40 -14.54 16.30
C GLN A 301 9.56 -15.08 15.47
N THR A 302 10.79 -14.76 15.87
CA THR A 302 11.99 -15.33 15.29
C THR A 302 12.32 -16.65 16.00
N CYS A 303 12.68 -17.70 15.27
CA CYS A 303 13.36 -18.84 15.89
C CYS A 303 14.73 -18.36 16.39
N VAL A 304 15.05 -18.61 17.65
CA VAL A 304 16.33 -18.16 18.23
C VAL A 304 17.43 -19.15 17.88
N ASN A 305 18.63 -18.62 17.65
CA ASN A 305 19.81 -19.43 17.39
C ASN A 305 20.12 -20.28 18.64
N GLY A 306 20.05 -21.61 18.50
CA GLY A 306 20.57 -22.53 19.51
C GLY A 306 22.09 -22.63 19.42
N ALA A 307 22.71 -23.38 20.33
CA ALA A 307 24.14 -23.69 20.20
C ALA A 307 24.37 -24.60 18.97
N GLY A 308 24.93 -24.06 17.88
CA GLY A 308 25.21 -24.79 16.63
C GLY A 308 24.19 -24.53 15.52
N PRO A 309 24.10 -25.35 14.45
CA PRO A 309 23.19 -25.14 13.31
C PRO A 309 21.72 -25.48 13.64
N ILE A 310 21.35 -25.50 14.93
CA ILE A 310 20.04 -25.92 15.42
C ILE A 310 19.27 -24.66 15.81
N PHE A 311 18.23 -24.36 15.04
CA PHE A 311 17.27 -23.31 15.37
C PHE A 311 16.21 -23.88 16.32
N THR A 312 15.98 -23.23 17.46
CA THR A 312 14.88 -23.58 18.36
C THR A 312 13.74 -22.59 18.16
N CYS A 313 12.66 -23.05 17.53
CA CYS A 313 11.43 -22.26 17.44
C CYS A 313 10.61 -22.43 18.73
N PRO A 314 9.88 -21.39 19.19
CA PRO A 314 8.95 -21.53 20.30
C PRO A 314 7.93 -22.65 20.00
N GLY A 315 7.80 -23.63 20.88
CA GLY A 315 6.84 -24.74 20.71
C GLY A 315 5.37 -24.32 20.81
N THR A 316 5.12 -23.05 21.17
CA THR A 316 3.80 -22.43 21.18
C THR A 316 3.80 -21.33 20.13
N LEU A 317 3.06 -21.55 19.04
CA LEU A 317 2.78 -20.51 18.06
C LEU A 317 2.01 -19.38 18.76
N VAL A 318 2.48 -18.14 18.63
CA VAL A 318 1.78 -16.97 19.17
C VAL A 318 1.19 -16.19 18.00
N GLY A 319 -0.08 -15.82 18.13
CA GLY A 319 -0.78 -15.07 17.10
C GLY A 319 -0.11 -13.72 16.85
N VAL A 320 -0.05 -13.32 15.57
CA VAL A 320 0.22 -11.94 15.20
C VAL A 320 -1.02 -11.13 15.58
N ASP A 321 -0.89 -10.27 16.59
CA ASP A 321 -1.96 -9.32 16.94
C ASP A 321 -1.96 -8.19 15.92
N VAL A 322 -3.07 -8.01 15.21
CA VAL A 322 -3.27 -6.90 14.26
C VAL A 322 -3.57 -5.57 14.96
N GLY A 323 -3.40 -5.49 16.28
CA GLY A 323 -3.47 -4.27 17.07
C GLY A 323 -4.89 -3.81 17.41
N ASP A 324 -5.87 -4.72 17.31
CA ASP A 324 -7.28 -4.45 17.62
C ASP A 324 -7.55 -4.49 19.13
N ALA A 325 -6.93 -5.45 19.84
CA ALA A 325 -7.33 -5.82 21.21
C ALA A 325 -7.09 -4.74 22.29
N TYR A 326 -6.36 -3.67 21.96
CA TYR A 326 -5.92 -2.65 22.94
C TYR A 326 -6.47 -1.24 22.69
N LYS A 327 -7.49 -1.05 21.85
CA LYS A 327 -8.27 0.19 21.86
C LYS A 327 -9.35 0.12 22.95
N ARG A 328 -8.92 0.29 24.20
CA ARG A 328 -9.82 0.66 25.31
C ARG A 328 -10.03 2.16 25.34
#